data_AF-A0A2R6EFG0-F1
#
_entry.id   AF-A0A2R6EFG0-F1
#
_cell.length_a   1.000
_cell.length_b   1.000
_cell.length_c   1.000
_cell.angle_alpha   90.00
_cell.angle_beta   90.00
_cell.angle_gamma   90.00
#
_symmetry.space_group_name_H-M   'P 1'
#
loop_
_entity.id
_entity.type
_entity.pdbx_description
1 polymer ?
#
loop_
_entity_poly.entity_id
_entity_poly.type
_entity_poly.pdbx_seq_one_letter_code
_entity_poly.pdbx_strand_id
1 'polypeptide(L)'
;MAPDRASAPSAPFARLAGLDRERVETRLDGLVERNRFAIAVVFPVTGAALLLASARGWLPDPLAFNPLLVLVGVCVMRLPLVAGLAPLLDRRAALGVALVTAYAYAVEYVGVTTGEPYGPFEYGVSLGPMVEGVPVGLPVFFLPLVLNSYLLCLLLLGDRARLWFVRIPVVVATVVAIDLVLDPGAVALGFWRYFEGVAFYGVPWSNYRGWVLSAAVAVVSASQPSSGRAWSRPTGSTCRPGRGGPKSDAGVTV
;
A
#
# COMPACT_ATOMS: atom_id res chain seq x y z
N MET A 1 7.44 -33.87 -50.19
CA MET A 1 7.59 -32.50 -49.63
C MET A 1 6.57 -32.38 -48.49
N ALA A 2 6.99 -32.74 -47.28
CA ALA A 2 6.15 -32.66 -46.08
C ALA A 2 6.48 -31.36 -45.33
N PRO A 3 5.50 -30.62 -44.78
CA PRO A 3 5.80 -29.42 -44.03
C PRO A 3 6.40 -29.79 -42.66
N ASP A 4 7.54 -29.16 -42.39
CA ASP A 4 8.30 -29.26 -41.15
C ASP A 4 7.45 -28.78 -39.97
N ARG A 5 7.41 -29.58 -38.89
CA ARG A 5 6.59 -29.27 -37.71
C ARG A 5 7.27 -28.15 -36.93
N ALA A 6 6.48 -27.14 -36.58
CA ALA A 6 6.86 -26.07 -35.66
C ALA A 6 7.58 -26.64 -34.42
N SER A 7 8.83 -26.25 -34.25
CA SER A 7 9.61 -26.47 -33.03
C SER A 7 8.84 -25.95 -31.83
N ALA A 8 8.60 -26.82 -30.84
CA ALA A 8 8.00 -26.43 -29.57
C ALA A 8 8.84 -25.31 -28.92
N PRO A 9 8.20 -24.29 -28.32
CA PRO A 9 8.92 -23.21 -27.67
C PRO A 9 9.79 -23.77 -26.53
N SER A 10 11.03 -23.31 -26.48
CA SER A 10 12.04 -23.73 -25.52
C SER A 10 11.61 -23.45 -24.07
N ALA A 11 12.14 -24.27 -23.15
CA ALA A 11 11.79 -24.36 -21.74
C ALA A 11 11.77 -23.07 -20.87
N PRO A 12 12.42 -21.92 -21.20
CA PRO A 12 12.34 -20.73 -20.34
C PRO A 12 10.93 -20.13 -20.23
N PHE A 13 10.14 -20.19 -21.31
CA PHE A 13 8.81 -19.57 -21.35
C PHE A 13 7.72 -20.40 -20.67
N ALA A 14 7.92 -21.71 -20.52
CA ALA A 14 6.98 -22.59 -19.81
C ALA A 14 6.95 -22.33 -18.29
N ARG A 15 8.04 -21.84 -17.70
CA ARG A 15 8.09 -21.47 -16.25
C ARG A 15 7.30 -20.20 -15.93
N LEU A 16 7.18 -19.28 -16.88
CA LEU A 16 6.38 -18.06 -16.75
C LEU A 16 4.88 -18.33 -16.98
N ALA A 17 4.55 -19.35 -17.78
CA ALA A 17 3.18 -19.79 -18.02
C ALA A 17 2.52 -20.53 -16.84
N GLY A 18 3.30 -20.90 -15.81
CA GLY A 18 2.84 -21.65 -14.63
C GLY A 18 2.65 -20.83 -13.35
N LEU A 19 2.75 -19.49 -13.41
CA LEU A 19 2.43 -18.61 -12.28
C LEU A 19 0.92 -18.39 -12.23
N ASP A 20 0.22 -19.38 -11.69
CA ASP A 20 -1.18 -19.21 -11.31
C ASP A 20 -1.29 -18.12 -10.24
N ARG A 21 -2.07 -17.08 -10.52
CA ARG A 21 -2.23 -15.89 -9.67
C ARG A 21 -2.63 -16.29 -8.25
N GLU A 22 -3.57 -17.22 -8.14
CA GLU A 22 -4.05 -17.74 -6.87
C GLU A 22 -2.91 -18.37 -6.05
N ARG A 23 -2.06 -19.16 -6.71
CA ARG A 23 -0.91 -19.80 -6.07
C ARG A 23 0.12 -18.79 -5.57
N VAL A 24 0.33 -17.67 -6.29
CA VAL A 24 1.23 -16.60 -5.84
C VAL A 24 0.65 -15.87 -4.63
N GLU A 25 -0.65 -15.55 -4.69
CA GLU A 25 -1.38 -14.90 -3.59
C GLU A 25 -1.35 -15.76 -2.32
N THR A 26 -1.68 -17.05 -2.39
CA THR A 26 -1.64 -17.98 -1.23
C THR A 26 -0.23 -18.11 -0.66
N ARG A 27 0.81 -18.13 -1.51
CA ARG A 27 2.20 -18.20 -1.05
C ARG A 27 2.63 -16.94 -0.32
N LEU A 28 2.24 -15.77 -0.84
CA LEU A 28 2.54 -14.48 -0.23
C LEU A 28 1.82 -14.34 1.11
N ASP A 29 0.53 -14.68 1.16
CA ASP A 29 -0.27 -14.66 2.39
C ASP A 29 0.34 -15.57 3.46
N GLY A 30 0.65 -16.82 3.12
CA GLY A 30 1.33 -17.74 4.04
C GLY A 30 2.73 -17.27 4.44
N LEU A 31 3.47 -16.55 3.59
CA LEU A 31 4.77 -15.96 3.95
C LEU A 31 4.59 -14.85 4.99
N VAL A 32 3.62 -13.96 4.79
CA VAL A 32 3.30 -12.88 5.74
C VAL A 32 2.82 -13.46 7.06
N GLU A 33 1.92 -14.44 7.04
CA GLU A 33 1.38 -15.05 8.26
C GLU A 33 2.50 -15.70 9.10
N ARG A 34 3.38 -16.49 8.46
CA ARG A 34 4.52 -17.13 9.14
C ARG A 34 5.50 -16.12 9.73
N ASN A 35 5.66 -14.96 9.11
CA ASN A 35 6.65 -13.96 9.51
C ASN A 35 6.04 -12.72 10.17
N ARG A 36 4.76 -12.75 10.55
CA ARG A 36 4.02 -11.56 11.03
C ARG A 36 4.72 -10.82 12.17
N PHE A 37 5.32 -11.55 13.11
CA PHE A 37 6.04 -10.95 14.23
C PHE A 37 7.34 -10.27 13.77
N ALA A 38 8.10 -10.92 12.88
CA ALA A 38 9.31 -10.32 12.33
C ALA A 38 8.97 -9.04 11.56
N ILE A 39 7.96 -9.10 10.68
CA ILE A 39 7.52 -7.96 9.87
C ILE A 39 7.01 -6.81 10.75
N ALA A 40 6.19 -7.10 11.76
CA ALA A 40 5.53 -6.07 12.57
C ALA A 40 6.40 -5.51 13.70
N VAL A 41 7.39 -6.26 14.19
CA VAL A 41 8.19 -5.88 15.37
C VAL A 41 9.67 -5.81 15.04
N VAL A 42 10.26 -6.90 14.55
CA VAL A 42 11.72 -6.99 14.36
C VAL A 42 12.21 -5.98 13.32
N PHE A 43 11.57 -5.90 12.15
CA PHE A 43 11.97 -4.97 11.10
C PHE A 43 11.80 -3.50 11.53
N PRO A 44 10.66 -3.05 12.10
CA PRO A 44 10.51 -1.68 12.58
C PRO A 44 11.49 -1.30 13.68
N VAL A 45 11.66 -2.15 14.69
CA VAL A 45 12.60 -1.88 15.80
C VAL A 45 14.04 -1.84 15.31
N THR A 46 14.44 -2.78 14.45
CA THR A 46 15.79 -2.80 13.87
C THR A 46 16.01 -1.58 12.98
N GLY A 47 15.04 -1.22 12.14
CA GLY A 47 15.10 -0.02 11.31
C GLY A 47 15.26 1.24 12.14
N ALA A 48 14.44 1.43 13.18
CA ALA A 48 14.55 2.57 14.08
C ALA A 48 15.90 2.61 14.81
N ALA A 49 16.39 1.47 15.29
CA ALA A 49 17.70 1.37 15.93
C ALA A 49 18.84 1.75 14.97
N LEU A 50 18.80 1.27 13.72
CA LEU A 50 19.80 1.62 12.70
C LEU A 50 19.75 3.11 12.34
N LEU A 51 18.57 3.71 12.21
CA LEU A 51 18.43 5.14 11.95
C LEU A 51 19.00 5.98 13.10
N LEU A 52 18.67 5.62 14.34
CA LEU A 52 19.18 6.33 15.53
C LEU A 52 20.69 6.12 15.71
N ALA A 53 21.22 4.94 15.42
CA ALA A 53 22.65 4.66 15.46
C ALA A 53 23.39 5.43 14.35
N SER A 54 22.79 5.55 13.16
CA SER A 54 23.31 6.39 12.07
C SER A 54 23.37 7.86 12.49
N ALA A 55 22.28 8.39 13.04
CA ALA A 55 22.21 9.77 13.52
C ALA A 55 23.20 10.09 14.65
N ARG A 56 23.56 9.09 15.47
CA ARG A 56 24.57 9.23 16.54
C ARG A 56 26.01 8.97 16.08
N GLY A 57 26.24 8.64 14.81
CA GLY A 57 27.56 8.30 14.29
C GLY A 57 28.13 6.99 14.85
N TRP A 58 27.27 6.08 15.31
CA TRP A 58 27.68 4.77 15.84
C TRP A 58 27.92 3.73 14.76
N LEU A 59 27.41 3.96 13.54
CA LEU A 59 27.58 3.08 12.40
C LEU A 59 28.66 3.61 11.47
N PRO A 60 29.45 2.71 10.83
CA PRO A 60 30.39 3.11 9.79
C PRO A 60 29.64 3.59 8.54
N ASP A 61 30.28 4.45 7.75
CA ASP A 61 29.69 5.10 6.57
C ASP A 61 28.93 4.17 5.60
N PRO A 62 29.37 2.92 5.31
CA PRO A 62 28.62 2.04 4.42
C PRO A 62 27.24 1.60 4.97
N LEU A 63 27.05 1.66 6.29
CA LEU A 63 25.83 1.24 6.98
C LEU A 63 24.99 2.43 7.44
N ALA A 64 25.62 3.55 7.78
CA ALA A 64 24.95 4.76 8.19
C ALA A 64 24.00 5.24 7.09
N PHE A 65 22.70 5.36 7.42
CA PHE A 65 21.66 5.79 6.48
C PHE A 65 21.67 5.06 5.13
N ASN A 66 22.04 3.77 5.10
CA ASN A 66 22.16 3.03 3.85
C ASN A 66 20.81 2.99 3.10
N PRO A 67 20.74 3.54 1.87
CA PRO A 67 19.47 3.72 1.13
C PRO A 67 18.78 2.40 0.79
N LEU A 68 19.57 1.35 0.53
CA LEU A 68 19.04 0.02 0.20
C LEU A 68 18.46 -0.66 1.45
N LEU A 69 19.10 -0.52 2.61
CA LEU A 69 18.56 -1.06 3.86
C LEU A 69 17.25 -0.38 4.24
N VAL A 70 17.15 0.94 4.06
CA VAL A 70 15.89 1.68 4.26
C VAL A 70 14.81 1.15 3.31
N LEU A 71 15.09 1.09 2.02
CA LEU A 71 14.12 0.64 1.01
C LEU A 71 13.66 -0.80 1.26
N VAL A 72 14.59 -1.72 1.52
CA VAL A 72 14.26 -3.13 1.84
C VAL A 72 13.41 -3.21 3.11
N GLY A 73 13.79 -2.48 4.17
CA GLY A 73 13.04 -2.42 5.41
C GLY A 73 11.59 -1.97 5.17
N VAL A 74 11.40 -0.89 4.42
CA VAL A 74 10.05 -0.41 4.08
C VAL A 74 9.31 -1.45 3.24
N CYS A 75 9.90 -2.00 2.18
CA CYS A 75 9.28 -3.04 1.35
C CYS A 75 8.77 -4.22 2.19
N VAL A 76 9.58 -4.72 3.13
CA VAL A 76 9.18 -5.81 4.02
C VAL A 76 7.99 -5.40 4.90
N MET A 77 8.01 -4.20 5.48
CA MET A 77 6.91 -3.68 6.28
C MET A 77 5.62 -3.47 5.48
N ARG A 78 5.69 -3.31 4.15
CA ARG A 78 4.52 -3.17 3.27
C ARG A 78 3.95 -4.49 2.79
N LEU A 79 4.64 -5.62 2.98
CA LEU A 79 4.17 -6.94 2.53
C LEU A 79 2.75 -7.30 3.01
N PRO A 80 2.34 -7.04 4.26
CA PRO A 80 0.98 -7.37 4.70
C PRO A 80 -0.10 -6.62 3.93
N LEU A 81 0.15 -5.35 3.59
CA LEU A 81 -0.76 -4.56 2.78
C LEU A 81 -0.87 -5.13 1.36
N VAL A 82 0.27 -5.50 0.77
CA VAL A 82 0.31 -6.11 -0.58
C VAL A 82 -0.41 -7.46 -0.57
N ALA A 83 -0.15 -8.32 0.42
CA ALA A 83 -0.80 -9.62 0.56
C ALA A 83 -2.33 -9.48 0.72
N GLY A 84 -2.79 -8.55 1.56
CA GLY A 84 -4.21 -8.32 1.78
C GLY A 84 -4.94 -7.70 0.60
N LEU A 85 -4.27 -6.86 -0.21
CA LEU A 85 -4.88 -6.20 -1.37
C LEU A 85 -4.72 -6.99 -2.66
N ALA A 86 -3.75 -7.90 -2.78
CA ALA A 86 -3.50 -8.65 -4.02
C ALA A 86 -4.75 -9.39 -4.56
N PRO A 87 -5.55 -10.09 -3.73
CA PRO A 87 -6.78 -10.75 -4.20
C PRO A 87 -7.87 -9.77 -4.66
N LEU A 88 -7.82 -8.53 -4.18
CA LEU A 88 -8.80 -7.48 -4.49
C LEU A 88 -8.42 -6.63 -5.71
N LEU A 89 -7.20 -6.78 -6.24
CA LEU A 89 -6.70 -6.01 -7.39
C LEU A 89 -7.31 -6.51 -8.70
N ASP A 90 -8.43 -5.92 -9.09
CA ASP A 90 -8.96 -6.02 -10.46
C ASP A 90 -8.28 -5.00 -11.40
N ARG A 91 -8.65 -5.02 -12.70
CA ARG A 91 -8.08 -4.09 -13.69
C ARG A 91 -8.33 -2.62 -13.35
N ARG A 92 -9.45 -2.31 -12.68
CA ARG A 92 -9.83 -0.94 -12.32
C ARG A 92 -9.05 -0.47 -11.11
N ALA A 93 -8.91 -1.31 -10.09
CA ALA A 93 -8.07 -1.07 -8.94
C ALA A 93 -6.60 -0.91 -9.34
N ALA A 94 -6.11 -1.75 -10.27
CA ALA A 94 -4.77 -1.59 -10.85
C ALA A 94 -4.60 -0.25 -11.58
N LEU A 95 -5.61 0.19 -12.35
CA LEU A 95 -5.59 1.52 -12.97
C LEU A 95 -5.58 2.64 -11.93
N GLY A 96 -6.38 2.53 -10.87
CA GLY A 96 -6.37 3.50 -9.77
C GLY A 96 -5.00 3.60 -9.11
N VAL A 97 -4.38 2.47 -8.78
CA VAL A 97 -3.00 2.42 -8.23
C VAL A 97 -2.00 3.04 -9.19
N ALA A 98 -2.10 2.75 -10.50
CA ALA A 98 -1.22 3.34 -11.51
C ALA A 98 -1.39 4.86 -11.63
N LEU A 99 -2.63 5.37 -11.57
CA LEU A 99 -2.91 6.81 -11.60
C LEU A 99 -2.37 7.52 -10.36
N VAL A 100 -2.56 6.94 -9.17
CA VAL A 100 -2.00 7.51 -7.94
C VAL A 100 -0.47 7.46 -7.95
N THR A 101 0.11 6.39 -8.49
CA THR A 101 1.56 6.26 -8.68
C THR A 101 2.11 7.33 -9.61
N ALA A 102 1.47 7.54 -10.78
CA ALA A 102 1.85 8.56 -11.73
C ALA A 102 1.72 9.97 -11.12
N TYR A 103 0.63 10.21 -10.37
CA TYR A 103 0.44 11.46 -9.66
C TYR A 103 1.53 11.69 -8.60
N ALA A 104 1.88 10.68 -7.80
CA ALA A 104 2.93 10.77 -6.79
C ALA A 104 4.27 11.19 -7.43
N TYR A 105 4.68 10.55 -8.53
CA TYR A 105 5.88 10.96 -9.25
C TYR A 105 5.79 12.37 -9.82
N ALA A 106 4.64 12.74 -10.39
CA ALA A 106 4.45 14.06 -10.96
C ALA A 106 4.53 15.17 -9.91
N VAL A 107 3.82 15.02 -8.79
CA VAL A 107 3.79 16.02 -7.71
C VAL A 107 5.14 16.09 -6.99
N GLU A 108 5.83 14.96 -6.82
CA GLU A 108 7.17 14.92 -6.24
C GLU A 108 8.19 15.62 -7.13
N TYR A 109 8.17 15.34 -8.44
CA TYR A 109 9.05 16.02 -9.38
C TYR A 109 8.80 17.53 -9.40
N VAL A 110 7.54 17.98 -9.38
CA VAL A 110 7.20 19.40 -9.25
C VAL A 110 7.68 19.95 -7.91
N GLY A 111 7.54 19.21 -6.82
CA GLY A 111 8.01 19.60 -5.49
C GLY A 111 9.52 19.81 -5.43
N VAL A 112 10.31 18.87 -5.96
CA VAL A 112 11.78 18.96 -5.98
C VAL A 112 12.27 20.08 -6.91
N THR A 113 11.57 20.35 -8.02
CA THR A 113 12.00 21.35 -9.01
C THR A 113 11.53 22.77 -8.72
N THR A 114 10.35 22.93 -8.11
CA THR A 114 9.70 24.24 -7.90
C THR A 114 9.49 24.59 -6.43
N GLY A 115 9.55 23.63 -5.52
CA GLY A 115 9.18 23.79 -4.12
C GLY A 115 7.67 23.77 -3.87
N GLU A 116 6.82 23.67 -4.89
CA GLU A 116 5.35 23.60 -4.71
C GLU A 116 4.87 22.14 -4.86
N PRO A 117 3.89 21.66 -4.07
CA PRO A 117 3.14 22.36 -3.03
C PRO A 117 3.76 22.25 -1.62
N TYR A 118 4.87 21.52 -1.47
CA TYR A 118 5.38 21.12 -0.14
C TYR A 118 6.23 22.20 0.56
N GLY A 119 6.65 23.24 -0.16
CA GLY A 119 7.72 24.15 0.22
C GLY A 119 9.06 23.70 -0.39
N PRO A 120 10.01 24.62 -0.64
CA PRO A 120 11.32 24.26 -1.18
C PRO A 120 12.08 23.39 -0.18
N PHE A 121 12.46 22.19 -0.61
CA PHE A 121 13.20 21.21 0.20
C PHE A 121 14.29 20.51 -0.63
N GLU A 122 15.25 19.90 0.08
CA GLU A 122 16.21 18.99 -0.52
C GLU A 122 16.34 17.70 0.29
N TYR A 123 16.62 16.60 -0.40
CA TYR A 123 16.95 15.32 0.23
C TYR A 123 18.39 15.35 0.77
N GLY A 124 18.52 15.20 2.09
CA GLY A 124 19.81 15.01 2.76
C GLY A 124 20.27 13.55 2.78
N VAL A 125 19.31 12.61 2.79
CA VAL A 125 19.56 11.16 2.72
C VAL A 125 18.75 10.57 1.57
N SER A 126 19.40 9.75 0.75
CA SER A 126 18.73 9.05 -0.34
C SER A 126 17.80 7.94 0.17
N LEU A 127 16.62 7.82 -0.42
CA LEU A 127 15.60 6.81 -0.08
C LEU A 127 15.63 5.59 -1.03
N GLY A 128 16.83 5.18 -1.43
CA GLY A 128 17.04 4.19 -2.50
C GLY A 128 17.66 4.84 -3.75
N PRO A 129 17.56 4.16 -4.90
CA PRO A 129 17.93 4.75 -6.19
C PRO A 129 17.11 6.02 -6.47
N MET A 130 17.78 7.10 -6.86
CA MET A 130 17.18 8.41 -7.16
C MET A 130 17.31 8.69 -8.67
N VAL A 131 16.29 9.30 -9.27
CA VAL A 131 16.28 9.76 -10.67
C VAL A 131 15.81 11.21 -10.67
N GLU A 132 16.65 12.13 -11.15
CA GLU A 132 16.33 13.58 -11.16
C GLU A 132 15.91 14.11 -9.77
N GLY A 133 16.53 13.59 -8.69
CA GLY A 133 16.19 13.95 -7.31
C GLY A 133 14.95 13.27 -6.72
N VAL A 134 14.26 12.43 -7.51
CA VAL A 134 13.05 11.70 -7.08
C VAL A 134 13.37 10.23 -6.78
N PRO A 135 12.95 9.66 -5.63
CA PRO A 135 13.21 8.26 -5.32
C PRO A 135 12.39 7.31 -6.20
N VAL A 136 13.05 6.31 -6.80
CA VAL A 136 12.37 5.23 -7.55
C VAL A 136 11.45 4.40 -6.64
N GLY A 137 11.74 4.39 -5.33
CA GLY A 137 10.91 3.76 -4.32
C GLY A 137 9.66 4.56 -3.93
N LEU A 138 9.43 5.77 -4.47
CA LEU A 138 8.36 6.69 -4.05
C LEU A 138 6.98 6.00 -3.85
N PRO A 139 6.50 5.13 -4.75
CA PRO A 139 5.18 4.51 -4.59
C PRO A 139 5.09 3.60 -3.36
N VAL A 140 6.21 2.98 -2.95
CA VAL A 140 6.29 2.13 -1.76
C VAL A 140 6.23 2.96 -0.47
N PHE A 141 6.64 4.22 -0.51
CA PHE A 141 6.51 5.15 0.61
C PHE A 141 5.11 5.77 0.67
N PHE A 142 4.61 6.26 -0.47
CA PHE A 142 3.37 7.05 -0.54
C PHE A 142 2.08 6.21 -0.54
N LEU A 143 1.96 5.20 -1.42
CA LEU A 143 0.71 4.45 -1.57
C LEU A 143 0.24 3.81 -0.26
N PRO A 144 1.11 3.18 0.55
CA PRO A 144 0.67 2.60 1.81
C PRO A 144 0.15 3.61 2.81
N LEU A 145 0.63 4.86 2.81
CA LEU A 145 0.10 5.90 3.69
C LEU A 145 -1.36 6.18 3.38
N VAL A 146 -1.68 6.37 2.10
CA VAL A 146 -3.05 6.62 1.64
C VAL A 146 -3.93 5.38 1.82
N LEU A 147 -3.45 4.21 1.40
CA LEU A 147 -4.22 2.96 1.47
C LEU A 147 -4.49 2.52 2.91
N ASN A 148 -3.51 2.57 3.81
CA ASN A 148 -3.75 2.24 5.22
C ASN A 148 -4.70 3.24 5.89
N SER A 149 -4.58 4.53 5.58
CA SER A 149 -5.52 5.56 6.06
C SER A 149 -6.95 5.30 5.55
N TYR A 150 -7.07 4.88 4.29
CA TYR A 150 -8.35 4.48 3.70
C TYR A 150 -8.94 3.23 4.37
N LEU A 151 -8.14 2.19 4.55
CA LEU A 151 -8.55 0.95 5.23
C LEU A 151 -8.94 1.20 6.69
N LEU A 152 -8.19 2.06 7.39
CA LEU A 152 -8.53 2.48 8.75
C LEU A 152 -9.86 3.24 8.79
N CYS A 153 -10.10 4.14 7.83
CA CYS A 153 -11.38 4.82 7.68
C CYS A 153 -12.54 3.82 7.49
N LEU A 154 -12.38 2.84 6.60
CA LEU A 154 -13.38 1.79 6.39
C LEU A 154 -13.63 0.97 7.67
N LEU A 155 -12.57 0.62 8.40
CA LEU A 155 -12.64 -0.17 9.62
C LEU A 155 -13.39 0.58 10.74
N LEU A 156 -13.10 1.87 10.93
CA LEU A 156 -13.67 2.67 12.02
C LEU A 156 -15.08 3.18 11.72
N LEU A 157 -15.38 3.54 10.47
CA LEU A 157 -16.63 4.19 10.10
C LEU A 157 -17.63 3.26 9.40
N GLY A 158 -17.20 2.07 8.97
CA GLY A 158 -18.02 1.06 8.31
C GLY A 158 -18.88 1.65 7.19
N ASP A 159 -20.19 1.51 7.33
CA ASP A 159 -21.19 2.00 6.37
C ASP A 159 -21.11 3.49 6.06
N ARG A 160 -20.70 4.33 7.03
CA ARG A 160 -20.58 5.78 6.84
C ARG A 160 -19.44 6.12 5.87
N ALA A 161 -18.41 5.29 5.77
CA ALA A 161 -17.32 5.49 4.83
C ALA A 161 -17.74 5.31 3.35
N ARG A 162 -18.97 4.84 3.07
CA ARG A 162 -19.52 4.87 1.71
C ARG A 162 -19.78 6.29 1.22
N LEU A 163 -20.07 7.21 2.14
CA LEU A 163 -20.32 8.62 1.81
C LEU A 163 -18.99 9.30 1.48
N TRP A 164 -18.82 9.72 0.23
CA TRP A 164 -17.57 10.32 -0.25
C TRP A 164 -17.15 11.55 0.58
N PHE A 165 -18.12 12.36 1.00
CA PHE A 165 -17.90 13.57 1.81
C PHE A 165 -17.53 13.26 3.27
N VAL A 166 -17.71 12.02 3.74
CA VAL A 166 -17.19 11.55 5.03
C VAL A 166 -15.82 10.92 4.82
N ARG A 167 -15.71 10.05 3.81
CA ARG A 167 -14.49 9.29 3.53
C ARG A 167 -13.30 10.17 3.20
N ILE A 168 -13.45 11.11 2.27
CA ILE A 168 -12.34 11.94 1.80
C ILE A 168 -11.75 12.76 2.97
N PRO A 169 -12.52 13.55 3.74
CA PRO A 169 -11.94 14.32 4.84
C PRO A 169 -11.29 13.45 5.92
N VAL A 170 -11.87 12.30 6.27
CA VAL A 170 -11.31 11.41 7.29
C VAL A 170 -9.98 10.80 6.84
N VAL A 171 -9.91 10.33 5.59
CA VAL A 171 -8.65 9.77 5.06
C VAL A 171 -7.59 10.85 4.93
N VAL A 172 -7.94 12.03 4.42
CA VAL A 172 -7.03 13.18 4.33
C VAL A 172 -6.52 13.59 5.72
N ALA A 173 -7.40 13.72 6.70
CA ALA A 173 -7.03 14.05 8.08
C ALA A 173 -6.11 12.98 8.69
N THR A 174 -6.34 11.70 8.39
CA THR A 174 -5.50 10.59 8.86
C THR A 174 -4.11 10.65 8.21
N VAL A 175 -4.02 10.91 6.91
CA VAL A 175 -2.73 11.07 6.21
C VAL A 175 -1.94 12.24 6.80
N VAL A 176 -2.58 13.39 6.99
CA VAL A 176 -1.94 14.58 7.59
C VAL A 176 -1.55 14.33 9.06
N ALA A 177 -2.34 13.56 9.81
CA ALA A 177 -1.97 13.18 11.18
C ALA A 177 -0.72 12.28 11.23
N ILE A 178 -0.55 11.38 10.24
CA ILE A 178 0.67 10.60 10.09
C ILE A 178 1.84 11.51 9.70
N ASP A 179 1.61 12.44 8.77
CA ASP A 179 2.60 13.41 8.29
C ASP A 179 3.17 14.30 9.42
N LEU A 180 2.28 14.75 10.32
CA LEU A 180 2.66 15.50 11.53
C LEU A 180 3.60 14.74 12.49
N VAL A 181 3.83 13.44 12.28
CA VAL A 181 4.80 12.65 13.02
C VAL A 181 5.98 12.25 12.13
N LEU A 182 5.69 11.86 10.88
CA LEU A 182 6.66 11.34 9.93
C LEU A 182 7.66 12.43 9.53
N ASP A 183 7.18 13.58 9.07
CA ASP A 183 8.02 14.64 8.50
C ASP A 183 8.90 15.31 9.57
N PRO A 184 8.40 15.65 10.77
CA PRO A 184 9.25 16.07 11.88
C PRO A 184 10.36 15.07 12.22
N GLY A 185 10.05 13.77 12.22
CA GLY A 185 11.03 12.72 12.47
C GLY A 185 12.09 12.64 11.36
N ALA A 186 11.68 12.77 10.11
CA ALA A 186 12.57 12.77 8.95
C ALA A 186 13.50 13.99 8.93
N VAL A 187 12.98 15.19 9.22
CA VAL A 187 13.77 16.42 9.39
C VAL A 187 14.77 16.28 10.53
N ALA A 188 14.33 15.75 11.69
CA ALA A 188 15.22 15.54 12.84
C ALA A 188 16.35 14.53 12.56
N LEU A 189 16.11 13.55 11.69
CA LEU A 189 17.10 12.57 11.24
C LEU A 189 17.92 13.03 10.02
N GLY A 190 17.62 14.20 9.44
CA GLY A 190 18.33 14.75 8.29
C GLY A 190 17.97 14.13 6.95
N PHE A 191 16.83 13.43 6.84
CA PHE A 191 16.38 12.86 5.56
C PHE A 191 16.09 13.93 4.51
N TRP A 192 15.52 15.03 4.93
CA TRP A 192 15.36 16.23 4.12
C TRP A 192 15.40 17.48 4.99
N ARG A 193 15.72 18.60 4.36
CA ARG A 193 15.66 19.93 4.97
C ARG A 193 14.81 20.86 4.10
N TYR A 194 14.02 21.69 4.76
CA TYR A 194 13.29 22.77 4.12
C TYR A 194 14.12 24.07 4.19
N PHE A 195 14.13 24.84 3.12
CA PHE A 195 14.88 26.10 3.05
C PHE A 195 14.10 27.29 3.61
N GLU A 196 12.78 27.23 3.55
CA GLU A 196 11.90 28.34 3.91
C GLU A 196 10.84 27.90 4.91
N GLY A 197 10.62 28.73 5.94
CA GLY A 197 9.55 28.57 6.92
C GLY A 197 9.89 27.66 8.11
N VAL A 198 10.07 28.26 9.29
CA VAL A 198 10.03 27.51 10.56
C VAL A 198 8.57 27.41 11.02
N ALA A 199 7.96 26.23 10.85
CA ALA A 199 6.69 25.90 11.48
C ALA A 199 6.84 24.68 12.41
N PHE A 200 5.96 23.69 12.33
CA PHE A 200 5.90 22.59 13.29
C PHE A 200 7.13 21.67 13.15
N TYR A 201 8.03 21.72 14.15
CA TYR A 201 9.28 20.94 14.19
C TYR A 201 10.16 21.06 12.94
N GLY A 202 10.22 22.25 12.33
CA GLY A 202 11.06 22.51 11.15
C GLY A 202 10.42 22.15 9.81
N VAL A 203 9.14 21.73 9.81
CA VAL A 203 8.35 21.47 8.60
C VAL A 203 7.42 22.66 8.33
N PRO A 204 7.42 23.27 7.14
CA PRO A 204 6.60 24.44 6.82
C PRO A 204 5.11 24.12 6.66
N TRP A 205 4.24 25.12 6.84
CA TRP A 205 2.79 24.94 6.65
C TRP A 205 2.38 24.58 5.22
N SER A 206 3.19 24.96 4.22
CA SER A 206 3.03 24.54 2.83
C SER A 206 3.00 23.01 2.71
N ASN A 207 3.89 22.31 3.42
CA ASN A 207 3.98 20.86 3.40
C ASN A 207 2.66 20.19 3.76
N TYR A 208 2.09 20.55 4.91
CA TYR A 208 0.82 19.98 5.36
C TYR A 208 -0.33 20.29 4.39
N ARG A 209 -0.32 21.47 3.75
CA ARG A 209 -1.30 21.81 2.69
C ARG A 209 -1.09 20.98 1.43
N GLY A 210 0.17 20.73 1.06
CA GLY A 210 0.56 19.84 -0.02
C GLY A 210 0.10 18.41 0.24
N TRP A 211 0.23 17.91 1.47
CA TRP A 211 -0.28 16.60 1.88
C TRP A 211 -1.81 16.52 1.87
N VAL A 212 -2.51 17.58 2.27
CA VAL A 212 -3.98 17.67 2.12
C VAL A 212 -4.38 17.50 0.65
N LEU A 213 -3.73 18.24 -0.26
CA LEU A 213 -3.98 18.14 -1.70
C LEU A 213 -3.66 16.74 -2.22
N SER A 214 -2.48 16.22 -1.89
CA SER A 214 -1.97 14.94 -2.39
C SER A 214 -2.84 13.77 -1.94
N ALA A 215 -3.22 13.76 -0.66
CA ALA A 215 -4.12 12.76 -0.10
C ALA A 215 -5.52 12.85 -0.74
N ALA A 216 -6.05 14.06 -0.93
CA ALA A 216 -7.36 14.23 -1.55
C ALA A 216 -7.38 13.69 -2.99
N VAL A 217 -6.40 14.08 -3.81
CA VAL A 217 -6.26 13.59 -5.20
C VAL A 217 -6.08 12.07 -5.21
N ALA A 218 -5.23 11.53 -4.35
CA ALA A 218 -4.99 10.10 -4.29
C ALA A 218 -6.25 9.30 -3.94
N VAL A 219 -7.02 9.75 -2.94
CA VAL A 219 -8.28 9.10 -2.53
C VAL A 219 -9.32 9.21 -3.62
N VAL A 220 -9.45 10.35 -4.29
CA VAL A 220 -10.39 10.53 -5.41
C VAL A 220 -10.03 9.60 -6.57
N SER A 221 -8.77 9.55 -6.98
CA SER A 221 -8.29 8.68 -8.05
C SER A 221 -8.48 7.20 -7.73
N ALA A 222 -8.30 6.81 -6.46
CA ALA A 222 -8.55 5.44 -6.00
C ALA A 222 -10.05 5.11 -5.84
N SER A 223 -10.91 6.11 -5.67
CA SER A 223 -12.35 5.97 -5.40
C SER A 223 -13.25 5.97 -6.64
N GLN A 224 -12.68 6.01 -7.85
CA GLN A 224 -13.43 6.18 -9.10
C GLN A 224 -14.62 5.19 -9.19
N PRO A 225 -15.85 5.68 -9.45
CA PRO A 225 -17.06 4.88 -9.31
C PRO A 225 -17.07 3.69 -10.26
N SER A 226 -17.25 2.51 -9.67
CA SER A 226 -17.57 1.28 -10.39
C SER A 226 -18.88 1.48 -11.16
N SER A 227 -18.83 1.49 -12.48
CA SER A 227 -20.01 1.13 -13.27
C SER A 227 -20.38 -0.31 -12.93
N GLY A 228 -21.47 -0.45 -12.17
CA GLY A 228 -22.34 -1.60 -12.01
C GLY A 228 -21.70 -2.99 -11.94
N ARG A 229 -21.33 -3.42 -10.73
CA ARG A 229 -21.69 -4.78 -10.30
C ARG A 229 -22.21 -4.65 -8.88
N ALA A 230 -23.53 -4.62 -8.77
CA ALA A 230 -24.19 -4.82 -7.50
C ALA A 230 -23.63 -6.10 -6.89
N TRP A 231 -23.09 -6.00 -5.68
CA TRP A 231 -22.80 -7.14 -4.85
C TRP A 231 -24.12 -7.90 -4.63
N SER A 232 -24.38 -8.93 -5.44
CA SER A 232 -25.38 -9.92 -5.13
C SER A 232 -24.81 -10.77 -4.00
N ARG A 233 -25.30 -10.54 -2.78
CA ARG A 233 -25.16 -11.51 -1.69
C ARG A 233 -25.55 -12.88 -2.26
N PRO A 234 -24.79 -13.96 -1.99
CA PRO A 234 -25.31 -15.30 -2.21
C PRO A 234 -26.60 -15.38 -1.40
N THR A 235 -27.75 -15.38 -2.06
CA THR A 235 -29.00 -15.72 -1.41
C THR A 235 -28.80 -17.11 -0.88
N GLY A 236 -28.72 -17.22 0.44
CA GLY A 236 -28.68 -18.50 1.13
C GLY A 236 -29.74 -19.39 0.50
N SER A 237 -29.29 -20.50 -0.06
CA SER A 237 -30.15 -21.55 -0.57
C SER A 237 -31.19 -21.82 0.50
N THR A 238 -32.43 -21.49 0.19
CA THR A 238 -33.59 -21.85 0.99
C THR A 238 -33.51 -23.33 1.29
N CYS A 239 -33.26 -23.66 2.57
CA CYS A 239 -33.38 -25.02 3.07
C CYS A 239 -34.86 -25.39 2.91
N ARG A 240 -35.16 -26.15 1.85
CA ARG A 240 -36.50 -26.62 1.52
C ARG A 240 -36.90 -27.62 2.63
N PRO A 241 -38.03 -27.44 3.33
CA PRO A 241 -38.47 -28.46 4.27
C PRO A 241 -38.78 -29.74 3.48
N GLY A 242 -38.14 -30.83 3.89
CA GLY A 242 -38.29 -32.14 3.26
C GLY A 242 -39.76 -32.53 3.17
N ARG A 243 -40.18 -32.91 1.95
CA ARG A 243 -41.48 -33.52 1.69
C ARG A 243 -41.59 -34.80 2.53
N GLY A 244 -42.72 -34.95 3.22
CA GLY A 244 -43.06 -36.13 3.98
C GLY A 244 -42.98 -37.40 3.13
N GLY A 245 -42.26 -38.39 3.67
CA GLY A 245 -42.40 -39.79 3.27
C GLY A 245 -43.61 -40.42 4.00
N PRO A 246 -44.25 -41.43 3.39
CA PRO A 246 -45.47 -42.04 3.91
C PRO A 246 -45.18 -42.81 5.22
N LYS A 247 -45.97 -42.57 6.27
CA LYS A 247 -46.02 -43.48 7.42
C LYS A 247 -46.74 -44.75 6.96
N SER A 248 -45.99 -45.83 6.82
CA SER A 248 -46.52 -47.18 6.69
C SER A 248 -47.03 -47.64 8.06
N ASP A 249 -48.32 -47.98 8.11
CA ASP A 249 -48.90 -48.82 9.15
C ASP A 249 -48.14 -50.15 9.25
N ALA A 250 -47.69 -50.47 10.45
CA ALA A 250 -47.40 -51.82 10.86
C ALA A 250 -47.68 -51.92 12.35
N GLY A 251 -48.86 -52.46 12.68
CA GLY A 251 -49.20 -52.87 14.02
C GLY A 251 -48.34 -54.06 14.44
N VAL A 252 -47.99 -54.12 15.73
CA VAL A 252 -47.75 -55.37 16.43
C VAL A 252 -48.44 -55.27 17.77
N THR A 253 -49.39 -56.18 17.94
CA THR A 253 -50.13 -56.51 19.15
C THR A 253 -49.32 -57.53 19.95
N VAL A 254 -49.61 -57.57 21.26
CA VAL A 254 -49.16 -58.48 22.33
C VAL A 254 -47.95 -58.00 23.13
#